data_AF-A0A1Z1WEN4-F1
#
_entry.id   AF-A0A1Z1WEN4-F1
#
_cell.length_a   1.000
_cell.length_b   1.000
_cell.length_c   1.000
_cell.angle_alpha   90.00
_cell.angle_beta   90.00
_cell.angle_gamma   90.00
#
_symmetry.space_group_name_H-M   'P 1'
#
loop_
_entity.id
_entity.type
_entity.pdbx_description
1 polymer ?
#
loop_
_entity_poly.entity_id
_entity_poly.type
_entity_poly.pdbx_seq_one_letter_code
_entity_poly.pdbx_strand_id
1 'polypeptide(L)'
;MGDVQDAETDEGLEDLLGFLRDARSFDFTGYKRSSLGRRIRKRMSDVDVATYADYRDRLETSAEEFSALFNTILINVTSLFRDPDSWTFLQREVVPELLADKEPQEEIRVWSAGCSSGEEAYSLAIMFAEALGTEEALNRVKIYGTDVDEEALRDARTALYSAKSLEALPAELREKYFEQNGAQYSFRPDLRRRVIFGRHDVTRDAPISRLDLLVCRNTLMYFNVEAQTQIVDRFHFALRESGFLFLGKAEMLLNDADRFEVVSMRQRVFRRRPGDSGPPYQPAPLKIRAIAGSEQRTVARNRQTRDLILDAIPVPAVAVDSEGLVALINSNARVQFALTTNDLGRPFQDLEISYRPVELRSLIEQATHERRTLRVDRVERRVGEDVQYFDILIQPLTGPNGLAAATVISFTDVTVTTQLKSEIKRVREELETAYEELQSSIEELETTNEELQSSIEELETTNEELQSTNEELETTNEELQSGNEELETMNEEMRIRSEELDEARAFLEGVMSSVAAGVVVLDAEKRVKSWNRGAAELWGLRADEVADKVFFKLDFGLPTEELRPVIQMCIDTGTRTDTAAVRAVSRIGRPIVCNVVCSPFDGHHGGVVLLMEEAPNTSSG
;
A
#
# COMPACT_ATOMS: atom_id res chain seq x y z
N MET A 1 -27.59 -13.92 55.37
CA MET A 1 -28.40 -14.11 54.16
C MET A 1 -28.15 -12.90 53.29
N GLY A 2 -27.10 -12.97 52.50
CA GLY A 2 -26.70 -11.95 51.53
C GLY A 2 -26.34 -12.72 50.28
N ASP A 3 -27.10 -12.51 49.22
CA ASP A 3 -27.09 -13.31 48.00
C ASP A 3 -25.69 -13.35 47.38
N VAL A 4 -25.13 -14.55 47.34
CA VAL A 4 -24.12 -14.94 46.37
C VAL A 4 -24.92 -15.35 45.14
N GLN A 5 -25.17 -14.40 44.23
CA GLN A 5 -25.55 -14.74 42.87
C GLN A 5 -24.29 -15.29 42.19
N ASP A 6 -24.19 -16.61 42.16
CA ASP A 6 -23.30 -17.33 41.27
C ASP A 6 -23.55 -16.84 39.84
N ALA A 7 -22.47 -16.48 39.15
CA ALA A 7 -22.50 -15.93 37.80
C ALA A 7 -23.07 -16.96 36.82
N GLU A 8 -24.31 -16.77 36.37
CA GLU A 8 -24.79 -17.38 35.14
C GLU A 8 -23.82 -17.01 34.01
N THR A 9 -23.21 -18.02 33.41
CA THR A 9 -22.43 -17.91 32.17
C THR A 9 -23.33 -17.31 31.10
N ASP A 10 -23.07 -16.06 30.73
CA ASP A 10 -23.74 -15.34 29.65
C ASP A 10 -23.43 -16.05 28.32
N GLU A 11 -24.34 -16.93 27.86
CA GLU A 11 -24.13 -17.77 26.67
C GLU A 11 -23.73 -16.94 25.44
N GLY A 12 -24.33 -15.75 25.26
CA GLY A 12 -23.99 -14.86 24.14
C GLY A 12 -22.57 -14.30 24.23
N LEU A 13 -22.05 -14.09 25.45
CA LEU A 13 -20.64 -13.73 25.65
C LEU A 13 -19.71 -14.90 25.34
N GLU A 14 -20.07 -16.13 25.74
CA GLU A 14 -19.25 -17.32 25.45
C GLU A 14 -19.17 -17.60 23.94
N ASP A 15 -20.28 -17.48 23.21
CA ASP A 15 -20.31 -17.63 21.76
C ASP A 15 -19.44 -16.59 21.05
N LEU A 16 -19.51 -15.32 21.48
CA LEU A 16 -18.66 -14.26 20.95
C LEU A 16 -17.18 -14.54 21.22
N LEU A 17 -16.84 -15.07 22.40
CA LEU A 17 -15.46 -15.42 22.74
C LEU A 17 -14.94 -16.63 21.97
N GLY A 18 -15.81 -17.60 21.66
CA GLY A 18 -15.52 -18.66 20.71
C GLY A 18 -15.19 -18.12 19.33
N PHE A 19 -16.02 -17.21 18.81
CA PHE A 19 -15.77 -16.53 17.53
C PHE A 19 -14.43 -15.77 17.53
N LEU A 20 -14.13 -14.98 18.57
CA LEU A 20 -12.88 -14.23 18.67
C LEU A 20 -11.64 -15.15 18.68
N ARG A 21 -11.73 -16.30 19.37
CA ARG A 21 -10.69 -17.33 19.39
C ARG A 21 -10.46 -17.91 18.01
N ASP A 22 -11.53 -18.24 17.28
CA ASP A 22 -11.43 -18.92 15.99
C ASP A 22 -10.99 -17.94 14.87
N ALA A 23 -11.46 -16.69 14.90
CA ALA A 23 -11.16 -15.68 13.88
C ALA A 23 -9.73 -15.12 13.94
N ARG A 24 -9.14 -14.94 15.13
CA ARG A 24 -7.78 -14.34 15.29
C ARG A 24 -6.82 -15.15 16.15
N SER A 25 -7.15 -16.41 16.45
CA SER A 25 -6.31 -17.32 17.26
C SER A 25 -5.96 -16.77 18.66
N PHE A 26 -6.75 -15.83 19.17
CA PHE A 26 -6.53 -15.22 20.48
C PHE A 26 -7.50 -15.80 21.51
N ASP A 27 -6.97 -16.53 22.49
CA ASP A 27 -7.78 -17.28 23.44
C ASP A 27 -8.04 -16.47 24.72
N PHE A 28 -9.28 -16.02 24.87
CA PHE A 28 -9.73 -15.31 26.08
C PHE A 28 -10.16 -16.27 27.21
N THR A 29 -10.03 -17.59 27.06
CA THR A 29 -10.46 -18.56 28.08
C THR A 29 -9.80 -18.33 29.44
N GLY A 30 -8.54 -17.90 29.43
CA GLY A 30 -7.79 -17.56 30.64
C GLY A 30 -8.16 -16.22 31.29
N TYR A 31 -9.04 -15.42 30.68
CA TYR A 31 -9.39 -14.07 31.15
C TYR A 31 -10.60 -14.06 32.08
N LYS A 32 -10.64 -13.09 32.99
CA LYS A 32 -11.79 -12.87 33.89
C LYS A 32 -13.02 -12.43 33.10
N ARG A 33 -14.03 -13.31 33.00
CA ARG A 33 -15.30 -13.08 32.29
C ARG A 33 -16.00 -11.79 32.71
N SER A 34 -16.03 -11.47 34.00
CA SER A 34 -16.64 -10.24 34.53
C SER A 34 -15.99 -8.96 33.99
N SER A 35 -14.66 -8.95 33.84
CA SER A 35 -13.92 -7.80 33.31
C SER A 35 -14.07 -7.68 31.81
N LEU A 36 -14.02 -8.82 31.11
CA LEU A 36 -14.13 -8.92 29.67
C LEU A 36 -15.52 -8.50 29.19
N GLY A 37 -16.58 -9.09 29.76
CA GLY A 37 -17.97 -8.76 29.41
C GLY A 37 -18.30 -7.29 29.65
N ARG A 38 -17.77 -6.65 30.71
CA ARG A 38 -17.95 -5.21 30.94
C ARG A 38 -17.31 -4.35 29.85
N ARG A 39 -16.12 -4.73 29.35
CA ARG A 39 -15.41 -3.98 28.30
C ARG A 39 -16.06 -4.14 26.95
N ILE A 40 -16.47 -5.37 26.61
CA ILE A 40 -17.19 -5.66 25.38
C ILE A 40 -18.52 -4.90 25.38
N ARG A 41 -19.30 -4.95 26.47
CA ARG A 41 -20.55 -4.17 26.58
C ARG A 41 -20.34 -2.66 26.46
N LYS A 42 -19.23 -2.14 26.99
CA LYS A 42 -18.87 -0.72 26.79
C LYS A 42 -18.63 -0.44 25.31
N ARG A 43 -17.82 -1.25 24.63
CA ARG A 43 -17.54 -1.07 23.19
C ARG A 43 -18.81 -1.18 22.35
N MET A 44 -19.66 -2.17 22.64
CA MET A 44 -20.98 -2.32 22.03
C MET A 44 -21.84 -1.06 22.21
N SER A 45 -21.81 -0.44 23.40
CA SER A 45 -22.51 0.83 23.64
C SER A 45 -21.90 1.99 22.84
N ASP A 46 -20.57 2.01 22.67
CA ASP A 46 -19.87 3.05 21.89
C ASP A 46 -20.19 2.98 20.38
N VAL A 47 -20.67 1.82 19.89
CA VAL A 47 -21.08 1.61 18.49
C VAL A 47 -22.58 1.34 18.33
N ASP A 48 -23.38 1.65 19.34
CA ASP A 48 -24.84 1.52 19.36
C ASP A 48 -25.36 0.10 19.03
N VAL A 49 -24.69 -0.94 19.51
CA VAL A 49 -25.09 -2.35 19.36
C VAL A 49 -25.63 -2.91 20.69
N ALA A 50 -26.81 -3.55 20.64
CA ALA A 50 -27.53 -3.99 21.84
C ALA A 50 -27.21 -5.42 22.29
N THR A 51 -26.91 -6.34 21.37
CA THR A 51 -26.72 -7.77 21.68
C THR A 51 -25.37 -8.29 21.19
N TYR A 52 -24.83 -9.34 21.83
CA TYR A 52 -23.55 -9.94 21.39
C TYR A 52 -23.66 -10.60 20.02
N ALA A 53 -24.84 -11.09 19.63
CA ALA A 53 -25.09 -11.65 18.30
C ALA A 53 -24.95 -10.57 17.22
N ASP A 54 -25.66 -9.44 17.39
CA ASP A 54 -25.54 -8.29 16.46
C ASP A 54 -24.11 -7.74 16.43
N TYR A 55 -23.41 -7.78 17.57
CA TYR A 55 -22.04 -7.32 17.66
C TYR A 55 -21.07 -8.27 16.95
N ARG A 56 -21.31 -9.59 17.00
CA ARG A 56 -20.57 -10.57 16.21
C ARG A 56 -20.74 -10.30 14.72
N ASP A 57 -21.97 -10.09 14.23
CA ASP A 57 -22.22 -9.78 12.82
C ASP A 57 -21.47 -8.50 12.37
N ARG A 58 -21.39 -7.51 13.27
CA ARG A 58 -20.60 -6.29 13.04
C ARG A 58 -19.10 -6.57 12.95
N LEU A 59 -18.57 -7.47 13.77
CA LEU A 59 -17.15 -7.87 13.75
C LEU A 59 -16.81 -8.69 12.50
N GLU A 60 -17.74 -9.51 11.99
CA GLU A 60 -17.57 -10.27 10.75
C GLU A 60 -17.51 -9.35 9.52
N THR A 61 -18.21 -8.20 9.57
CA THR A 61 -18.31 -7.25 8.45
C THR A 61 -17.32 -6.07 8.53
N SER A 62 -16.65 -5.85 9.66
CA SER A 62 -15.74 -4.71 9.87
C SER A 62 -14.44 -5.11 10.57
N ALA A 63 -13.35 -5.16 9.80
CA ALA A 63 -12.00 -5.40 10.33
C ALA A 63 -11.50 -4.28 11.27
N GLU A 64 -11.95 -3.04 11.03
CA GLU A 64 -11.64 -1.89 11.89
C GLU A 64 -12.30 -2.04 13.28
N GLU A 65 -13.56 -2.48 13.32
CA GLU A 65 -14.27 -2.68 14.59
C GLU A 65 -13.62 -3.78 15.43
N PHE A 66 -13.13 -4.84 14.78
CA PHE A 66 -12.37 -5.87 15.47
C PHE A 66 -11.14 -5.31 16.17
N SER A 67 -10.37 -4.48 15.47
CA SER A 67 -9.16 -3.84 16.02
C SER A 67 -9.53 -2.92 17.19
N ALA A 68 -10.60 -2.14 17.06
CA ALA A 68 -11.07 -1.26 18.11
C ALA A 68 -11.61 -2.01 19.36
N LEU A 69 -12.30 -3.14 19.16
CA LEU A 69 -12.69 -4.04 20.25
C LEU A 69 -11.46 -4.57 20.97
N PHE A 70 -10.47 -5.05 20.22
CA PHE A 70 -9.25 -5.61 20.77
C PHE A 70 -8.50 -4.58 21.62
N ASN A 71 -8.36 -3.36 21.11
CA ASN A 71 -7.80 -2.20 21.84
C ASN A 71 -8.65 -1.76 23.06
N THR A 72 -9.94 -2.08 23.08
CA THR A 72 -10.81 -1.79 24.23
C THR A 72 -10.67 -2.86 25.32
N ILE A 73 -10.47 -4.12 24.91
CA ILE A 73 -10.28 -5.28 25.79
C ILE A 73 -8.89 -5.25 26.40
N LEU A 74 -7.85 -5.10 25.58
CA LEU A 74 -6.45 -4.96 25.98
C LEU A 74 -6.25 -3.51 26.42
N ILE A 75 -6.19 -3.26 27.73
CA ILE A 75 -5.92 -1.89 28.21
C ILE A 75 -4.47 -1.54 27.90
N ASN A 76 -4.25 -0.81 26.81
CA ASN A 76 -2.92 -0.41 26.36
C ASN A 76 -2.41 0.89 27.01
N VAL A 77 -2.99 1.31 28.14
CA VAL A 77 -2.56 2.53 28.82
C VAL A 77 -1.29 2.25 29.62
N THR A 78 -0.17 2.73 29.11
CA THR A 78 1.16 2.68 29.74
C THR A 78 1.84 4.05 29.73
N SER A 79 2.90 4.21 30.51
CA SER A 79 3.67 5.46 30.61
C SER A 79 5.09 5.17 31.05
N LEU A 80 6.06 5.99 30.62
CA LEU A 80 7.45 5.88 31.07
C LEU A 80 7.52 6.01 32.60
N PHE A 81 8.28 5.12 33.23
CA PHE A 81 8.43 5.03 34.69
C PHE A 81 7.11 4.97 35.49
N ARG A 82 6.08 4.29 34.94
CA ARG A 82 4.78 4.09 35.63
C ARG A 82 4.97 3.53 37.04
N ASP A 83 4.38 4.17 38.05
CA ASP A 83 4.65 3.95 39.48
C ASP A 83 6.11 4.25 39.89
N PRO A 84 6.51 5.54 39.96
CA PRO A 84 7.91 5.94 40.16
C PRO A 84 8.59 5.33 41.38
N ASP A 85 7.86 5.14 42.49
CA ASP A 85 8.37 4.49 43.71
C ASP A 85 8.89 3.07 43.45
N SER A 86 8.24 2.32 42.56
CA SER A 86 8.61 0.94 42.24
C SER A 86 9.87 0.90 41.38
N TRP A 87 10.00 1.81 40.41
CA TRP A 87 11.22 1.99 39.62
C TRP A 87 12.41 2.47 40.46
N THR A 88 12.17 3.39 41.40
CA THR A 88 13.19 3.88 42.32
C THR A 88 13.74 2.75 43.18
N PHE A 89 12.86 1.86 43.66
CA PHE A 89 13.27 0.66 44.40
C PHE A 89 14.08 -0.29 43.51
N LEU A 90 13.62 -0.55 42.28
CA LEU A 90 14.33 -1.38 41.32
C LEU A 90 15.75 -0.85 41.05
N GLN A 91 15.88 0.47 40.84
CA GLN A 91 17.15 1.17 40.60
C GLN A 91 18.13 1.12 41.78
N ARG A 92 17.63 1.23 43.02
CA ARG A 92 18.48 1.36 44.21
C ARG A 92 18.85 0.04 44.84
N GLU A 93 17.95 -0.94 44.80
CA GLU A 93 18.12 -2.20 45.53
C GLU A 93 18.40 -3.37 44.58
N VAL A 94 17.63 -3.48 43.48
CA VAL A 94 17.65 -4.68 42.63
C VAL A 94 18.73 -4.63 41.56
N VAL A 95 18.84 -3.51 40.84
CA VAL A 95 19.82 -3.36 39.76
C VAL A 95 21.25 -3.47 40.31
N PRO A 96 21.64 -2.80 41.40
CA PRO A 96 22.99 -2.92 41.93
C PRO A 96 23.34 -4.35 42.35
N GLU A 97 22.39 -5.07 42.96
CA GLU A 97 22.57 -6.47 43.33
C GLU A 97 22.73 -7.37 42.09
N LEU A 98 21.86 -7.21 41.09
CA LEU A 98 21.94 -7.95 39.83
C LEU A 98 23.28 -7.72 39.13
N LEU A 99 23.79 -6.48 39.14
CA LEU A 99 25.08 -6.15 38.53
C LEU A 99 26.27 -6.70 39.32
N ALA A 100 26.17 -6.78 40.65
CA ALA A 100 27.23 -7.32 41.51
C ALA A 100 27.38 -8.84 41.37
N ASP A 101 26.28 -9.56 41.11
CA ASP A 101 26.27 -11.01 40.90
C ASP A 101 26.73 -11.42 39.49
N LYS A 102 27.07 -10.45 38.62
CA LYS A 102 27.42 -10.66 37.21
C LYS A 102 28.88 -10.37 36.93
N GLU A 103 29.51 -11.25 36.15
CA GLU A 103 30.84 -10.99 35.63
C GLU A 103 30.85 -9.78 34.68
N PRO A 104 31.93 -8.99 34.60
CA PRO A 104 31.99 -7.74 33.83
C PRO A 104 31.68 -7.86 32.33
N GLN A 105 31.72 -9.06 31.73
CA GLN A 105 31.37 -9.28 30.32
C GLN A 105 30.13 -10.14 30.11
N GLU A 106 29.44 -10.54 31.19
CA GLU A 106 28.25 -11.36 31.06
C GLU A 106 27.05 -10.52 30.58
N GLU A 107 26.29 -11.08 29.63
CA GLU A 107 25.07 -10.46 29.09
C GLU A 107 23.94 -10.48 30.13
N ILE A 108 23.32 -9.32 30.31
CA ILE A 108 22.14 -9.07 31.15
C ILE A 108 20.90 -9.16 30.26
N ARG A 109 20.06 -10.14 30.53
CA ARG A 109 18.86 -10.44 29.74
C ARG A 109 17.61 -10.08 30.53
N VAL A 110 16.84 -9.15 29.99
CA VAL A 110 15.67 -8.57 30.64
C VAL A 110 14.44 -8.80 29.78
N TRP A 111 13.31 -9.16 30.37
CA TRP A 111 12.05 -9.34 29.65
C TRP A 111 10.95 -8.48 30.24
N SER A 112 10.36 -7.59 29.44
CA SER A 112 9.10 -6.91 29.73
C SER A 112 7.97 -7.65 29.01
N ALA A 113 7.15 -8.38 29.78
CA ALA A 113 6.05 -9.20 29.31
C ALA A 113 4.71 -8.45 29.47
N GLY A 114 4.08 -8.13 28.33
CA GLY A 114 2.98 -7.17 28.24
C GLY A 114 3.51 -5.74 28.12
N CYS A 115 4.43 -5.49 27.19
CA CYS A 115 5.14 -4.21 27.09
C CYS A 115 4.30 -3.07 26.47
N SER A 116 3.13 -3.37 25.88
CA SER A 116 2.27 -2.43 25.17
C SER A 116 3.07 -1.58 24.16
N SER A 117 2.88 -0.26 24.12
CA SER A 117 3.59 0.69 23.25
C SER A 117 5.07 0.96 23.62
N GLY A 118 5.66 0.10 24.47
CA GLY A 118 7.11 0.03 24.68
C GLY A 118 7.67 0.88 25.82
N GLU A 119 6.87 1.73 26.45
CA GLU A 119 7.30 2.64 27.52
C GLU A 119 8.00 1.91 28.69
N GLU A 120 7.52 0.72 29.07
CA GLU A 120 8.17 -0.08 30.12
C GLU A 120 9.55 -0.59 29.67
N ALA A 121 9.65 -1.09 28.44
CA ALA A 121 10.90 -1.57 27.88
C ALA A 121 11.94 -0.45 27.72
N TYR A 122 11.53 0.76 27.34
CA TYR A 122 12.42 1.93 27.29
C TYR A 122 12.77 2.47 28.66
N SER A 123 11.86 2.40 29.64
CA SER A 123 12.19 2.73 31.04
C SER A 123 13.29 1.81 31.57
N LEU A 124 13.25 0.52 31.24
CA LEU A 124 14.33 -0.43 31.55
C LEU A 124 15.63 -0.05 30.84
N ALA A 125 15.58 0.31 29.56
CA ALA A 125 16.77 0.72 28.81
C ALA A 125 17.44 1.96 29.43
N ILE A 126 16.65 2.99 29.76
CA ILE A 126 17.14 4.20 30.45
C ILE A 126 17.72 3.83 31.81
N MET A 127 17.01 3.02 32.60
CA MET A 127 17.45 2.59 33.92
C MET A 127 18.82 1.91 33.89
N PHE A 128 19.02 0.94 32.99
CA PHE A 128 20.31 0.26 32.88
C PHE A 128 21.41 1.17 32.32
N ALA A 129 21.08 2.08 31.39
CA ALA A 129 22.03 3.06 30.89
C ALA A 129 22.48 4.07 31.96
N GLU A 130 21.60 4.45 32.87
CA GLU A 130 21.94 5.29 34.04
C GLU A 130 22.79 4.52 35.05
N ALA A 131 22.54 3.23 35.26
CA ALA A 131 23.28 2.41 36.23
C ALA A 131 24.68 1.99 35.75
N LEU A 132 24.84 1.64 34.47
CA LEU A 132 26.09 1.13 33.88
C LEU A 132 26.88 2.17 33.09
N GLY A 133 26.24 3.26 32.68
CA GLY A 133 26.70 4.12 31.59
C GLY A 133 26.24 3.59 30.23
N THR A 134 26.08 4.51 29.27
CA THR A 134 25.48 4.20 27.96
C THR A 134 26.29 3.16 27.16
N GLU A 135 27.61 3.27 27.10
CA GLU A 135 28.44 2.34 26.33
C GLU A 135 28.39 0.91 26.88
N GLU A 136 28.47 0.75 28.20
CA GLU A 136 28.43 -0.55 28.85
C GLU A 136 27.04 -1.19 28.74
N ALA A 137 25.98 -0.39 28.91
CA ALA A 137 24.61 -0.84 28.69
C ALA A 137 24.40 -1.31 27.25
N LEU A 138 24.94 -0.58 26.26
CA LEU A 138 24.93 -1.02 24.87
C LEU A 138 25.63 -2.37 24.72
N ASN A 139 26.75 -2.63 25.37
CA ASN A 139 27.46 -3.89 25.16
C ASN A 139 26.83 -5.10 25.86
N ARG A 140 26.23 -4.90 27.04
CA ARG A 140 25.84 -6.01 27.92
C ARG A 140 24.35 -6.22 28.09
N VAL A 141 23.52 -5.23 27.81
CA VAL A 141 22.08 -5.31 28.15
C VAL A 141 21.26 -5.64 26.91
N LYS A 142 20.41 -6.66 27.05
CA LYS A 142 19.46 -7.08 26.02
C LYS A 142 18.07 -7.16 26.62
N ILE A 143 17.17 -6.34 26.09
CA ILE A 143 15.79 -6.21 26.58
C ILE A 143 14.87 -6.84 25.54
N TYR A 144 14.00 -7.72 25.99
CA TYR A 144 12.92 -8.29 25.20
C TYR A 144 11.63 -7.60 25.64
N GLY A 145 10.95 -6.91 24.74
CA GLY A 145 9.61 -6.37 24.97
C GLY A 145 8.61 -7.22 24.20
N THR A 146 7.66 -7.85 24.86
CA THR A 146 6.68 -8.68 24.17
C THR A 146 5.27 -8.32 24.54
N ASP A 147 4.38 -8.38 23.55
CA ASP A 147 2.96 -8.17 23.74
C ASP A 147 2.16 -9.04 22.77
N VAL A 148 0.87 -9.18 23.04
CA VAL A 148 -0.09 -9.83 22.14
C VAL A 148 -0.73 -8.83 21.18
N ASP A 149 -0.60 -7.54 21.44
CA ASP A 149 -1.08 -6.48 20.58
C ASP A 149 -0.01 -6.05 19.55
N GLU A 150 -0.25 -6.34 18.27
CA GLU A 150 0.66 -5.95 17.20
C GLU A 150 0.65 -4.45 16.88
N GLU A 151 -0.47 -3.75 17.12
CA GLU A 151 -0.55 -2.30 16.92
C GLU A 151 0.33 -1.60 17.95
N ALA A 152 0.18 -1.97 19.22
CA ALA A 152 1.04 -1.46 20.29
C ALA A 152 2.53 -1.80 20.04
N LEU A 153 2.83 -3.00 19.54
CA LEU A 153 4.21 -3.37 19.18
C LEU A 153 4.76 -2.57 17.98
N ARG A 154 3.93 -2.13 17.03
CA ARG A 154 4.37 -1.22 15.95
C ARG A 154 4.77 0.14 16.50
N ASP A 155 3.99 0.69 17.41
CA ASP A 155 4.31 1.95 18.09
C ASP A 155 5.59 1.80 18.92
N ALA A 156 5.70 0.72 19.69
CA ALA A 156 6.88 0.37 20.45
C ALA A 156 8.12 0.28 19.55
N ARG A 157 7.99 -0.34 18.36
CA ARG A 157 9.10 -0.48 17.42
C ARG A 157 9.55 0.86 16.85
N THR A 158 8.61 1.76 16.59
CA THR A 158 8.86 3.09 16.02
C THR A 158 9.50 4.03 17.04
N ALA A 159 9.18 3.86 18.33
CA ALA A 159 9.79 4.60 19.44
C ALA A 159 9.62 6.13 19.35
N LEU A 160 8.49 6.56 18.80
CA LEU A 160 8.09 7.97 18.69
C LEU A 160 7.04 8.29 19.74
N TYR A 161 7.29 9.32 20.54
CA TYR A 161 6.44 9.72 21.65
C TYR A 161 6.01 11.17 21.53
N SER A 162 4.78 11.48 21.96
CA SER A 162 4.31 12.85 22.06
C SER A 162 4.95 13.58 23.25
N ALA A 163 4.98 14.91 23.23
CA ALA A 163 5.41 15.72 24.37
C ALA A 163 4.66 15.36 25.67
N LYS A 164 3.36 15.04 25.56
CA LYS A 164 2.50 14.64 26.68
C LYS A 164 2.92 13.29 27.27
N SER A 165 3.29 12.32 26.43
CA SER A 165 3.76 11.00 26.89
C SER A 165 5.07 11.09 27.68
N LEU A 166 5.90 12.11 27.40
CA LEU A 166 7.17 12.36 28.08
C LEU A 166 7.05 13.33 29.27
N GLU A 167 5.86 13.84 29.59
CA GLU A 167 5.66 14.84 30.64
C GLU A 167 6.11 14.34 32.02
N ALA A 168 5.90 13.04 32.29
CA ALA A 168 6.31 12.39 33.53
C ALA A 168 7.84 12.19 33.67
N LEU A 169 8.61 12.32 32.59
CA LEU A 169 10.07 12.20 32.62
C LEU A 169 10.73 13.53 33.03
N PRO A 170 11.72 13.48 33.95
CA PRO A 170 12.60 14.61 34.21
C PRO A 170 13.25 15.15 32.93
N ALA A 171 13.42 16.47 32.84
CA ALA A 171 13.97 17.13 31.66
C ALA A 171 15.36 16.59 31.29
N GLU A 172 16.21 16.31 32.28
CA GLU A 172 17.56 15.77 32.09
C GLU A 172 17.55 14.41 31.35
N LEU A 173 16.65 13.50 31.73
CA LEU A 173 16.51 12.21 31.06
C LEU A 173 15.89 12.36 29.68
N ARG A 174 14.94 13.29 29.53
CA ARG A 174 14.31 13.59 28.23
C ARG A 174 15.34 14.06 27.21
N GLU A 175 16.17 15.03 27.57
CA GLU A 175 17.21 15.59 26.71
C GLU A 175 18.32 14.58 26.39
N LYS A 176 18.63 13.68 27.33
CA LYS A 176 19.69 12.68 27.18
C LYS A 176 19.30 11.50 26.29
N TYR A 177 18.03 11.07 26.36
CA TYR A 177 17.57 9.81 25.75
C TYR A 177 16.56 9.99 24.61
N PHE A 178 16.06 11.20 24.39
CA PHE A 178 15.13 11.49 23.31
C PHE A 178 15.61 12.66 22.46
N GLU A 179 15.44 12.51 21.15
CA GLU A 179 15.73 13.55 20.16
C GLU A 179 14.41 14.13 19.67
N GLN A 180 14.30 15.45 19.61
CA GLN A 180 13.10 16.10 19.12
C GLN A 180 13.06 16.03 17.60
N ASN A 181 11.98 15.44 17.06
CA ASN A 181 11.70 15.35 15.64
C ASN A 181 10.34 15.99 15.34
N GLY A 182 10.35 17.29 15.06
CA GLY A 182 9.14 18.09 14.89
C GLY A 182 8.30 18.17 16.16
N ALA A 183 7.06 17.66 16.09
CA ALA A 183 6.11 17.61 17.21
C ALA A 183 6.23 16.35 18.09
N GLN A 184 7.09 15.40 17.70
CA GLN A 184 7.31 14.14 18.41
C GLN A 184 8.77 14.02 18.88
N TYR A 185 9.01 13.05 19.74
CA TYR A 185 10.31 12.74 20.31
C TYR A 185 10.68 11.30 20.00
N SER A 186 11.80 11.09 19.34
CA SER A 186 12.33 9.75 19.04
C SER A 186 13.28 9.27 20.13
N PHE A 187 13.08 8.05 20.62
CA PHE A 187 14.05 7.42 21.52
C PHE A 187 15.38 7.17 20.81
N ARG A 188 16.48 7.35 21.54
CA ARG A 188 17.84 7.27 21.00
C ARG A 188 18.09 5.96 20.20
N PRO A 189 18.54 6.04 18.93
CA PRO A 189 18.61 4.87 18.04
C PRO A 189 19.56 3.74 18.48
N ASP A 190 20.65 4.07 19.17
CA ASP A 190 21.64 3.09 19.64
C ASP A 190 21.07 2.19 20.74
N LEU A 191 20.43 2.77 21.76
CA LEU A 191 19.75 2.03 22.83
C LEU A 191 18.49 1.33 22.32
N ARG A 192 17.76 1.95 21.38
CA ARG A 192 16.62 1.32 20.70
C ARG A 192 16.96 -0.06 20.14
N ARG A 193 18.13 -0.23 19.52
CA ARG A 193 18.59 -1.51 18.93
C ARG A 193 18.80 -2.63 19.95
N ARG A 194 18.92 -2.30 21.24
CA ARG A 194 19.04 -3.27 22.33
C ARG A 194 17.71 -3.75 22.88
N VAL A 195 16.60 -3.16 22.42
CA VAL A 195 15.25 -3.58 22.74
C VAL A 195 14.66 -4.37 21.56
N ILE A 196 14.43 -5.66 21.75
CA ILE A 196 13.85 -6.57 20.76
C ILE A 196 12.37 -6.71 21.04
N PHE A 197 11.54 -6.27 20.10
CA PHE A 197 10.09 -6.38 20.19
C PHE A 197 9.57 -7.59 19.40
N GLY A 198 8.73 -8.40 20.03
CA GLY A 198 8.14 -9.57 19.40
C GLY A 198 6.76 -9.89 19.94
N ARG A 199 5.89 -10.43 19.09
CA ARG A 199 4.61 -10.95 19.54
C ARG A 199 4.82 -12.18 20.41
N HIS A 200 4.19 -12.21 21.58
CA HIS A 200 4.25 -13.35 22.50
C HIS A 200 2.98 -13.42 23.35
N ASP A 201 2.33 -14.58 23.33
CA ASP A 201 1.26 -14.92 24.26
C ASP A 201 1.83 -15.66 25.47
N VAL A 202 1.85 -14.97 26.62
CA VAL A 202 2.38 -15.49 27.89
C VAL A 202 1.71 -16.79 28.38
N THR A 203 0.50 -17.09 27.91
CA THR A 203 -0.27 -18.28 28.31
C THR A 203 0.07 -19.51 27.46
N ARG A 204 0.45 -19.31 26.19
CA ARG A 204 0.62 -20.38 25.19
C ARG A 204 2.08 -20.55 24.79
N ASP A 205 2.73 -19.46 24.41
CA ASP A 205 4.04 -19.49 23.77
C ASP A 205 5.15 -19.87 24.74
N ALA A 206 6.18 -20.54 24.23
CA ALA A 206 7.34 -20.91 25.04
C ALA A 206 8.01 -19.65 25.62
N PRO A 207 8.32 -19.61 26.93
CA PRO A 207 8.89 -18.41 27.54
C PRO A 207 10.35 -18.21 27.10
N ILE A 208 10.77 -16.94 27.06
CA ILE A 208 12.18 -16.59 26.88
C ILE A 208 12.93 -17.07 28.14
N SER A 209 13.93 -17.93 27.97
CA SER A 209 14.64 -18.53 29.11
C SER A 209 15.95 -17.83 29.45
N ARG A 210 16.48 -18.11 30.64
CA ARG A 210 17.75 -17.57 31.19
C ARG A 210 17.74 -16.05 31.30
N LEU A 211 16.71 -15.52 31.94
CA LEU A 211 16.54 -14.10 32.22
C LEU A 211 17.10 -13.73 33.61
N ASP A 212 17.65 -12.52 33.71
CA ASP A 212 18.15 -11.96 34.97
C ASP A 212 17.07 -11.10 35.65
N LEU A 213 16.24 -10.44 34.85
CA LEU A 213 15.09 -9.66 35.31
C LEU A 213 13.88 -9.89 34.38
N LEU A 214 12.74 -10.27 34.96
CA LEU A 214 11.46 -10.38 34.29
C LEU A 214 10.49 -9.36 34.90
N VAL A 215 9.94 -8.51 34.06
CA VAL A 215 8.96 -7.49 34.42
C VAL A 215 7.64 -7.86 33.75
N CYS A 216 6.58 -8.03 34.54
CA CYS A 216 5.23 -8.33 34.05
C CYS A 216 4.24 -7.55 34.91
N ARG A 217 3.97 -6.30 34.52
CA ARG A 217 3.21 -5.36 35.33
C ARG A 217 1.88 -5.03 34.68
N ASN A 218 0.82 -5.04 35.50
CA ASN A 218 -0.54 -4.68 35.08
C ASN A 218 -1.13 -5.60 33.97
N THR A 219 -0.56 -6.79 33.80
CA THR A 219 -0.93 -7.80 32.81
C THR A 219 -1.61 -9.00 33.49
N LEU A 220 -1.06 -9.53 34.59
CA LEU A 220 -1.60 -10.69 35.29
C LEU A 220 -3.01 -10.44 35.83
N MET A 221 -3.36 -9.18 36.14
CA MET A 221 -4.66 -8.84 36.73
C MET A 221 -5.88 -9.20 35.85
N TYR A 222 -5.68 -9.38 34.54
CA TYR A 222 -6.73 -9.77 33.58
C TYR A 222 -7.05 -11.26 33.59
N PHE A 223 -6.11 -12.09 34.04
CA PHE A 223 -6.21 -13.54 33.99
C PHE A 223 -6.92 -14.11 35.24
N ASN A 224 -7.58 -15.26 35.08
CA ASN A 224 -8.10 -16.06 36.18
C ASN A 224 -6.96 -16.75 36.97
N VAL A 225 -7.30 -17.39 38.08
CA VAL A 225 -6.29 -17.93 39.02
C VAL A 225 -5.52 -19.09 38.38
N GLU A 226 -6.18 -19.90 37.55
CA GLU A 226 -5.62 -21.04 36.84
C GLU A 226 -4.57 -20.58 35.82
N ALA A 227 -4.91 -19.61 34.98
CA ALA A 227 -3.99 -19.03 34.00
C ALA A 227 -2.84 -18.28 34.66
N GLN A 228 -3.10 -17.52 35.74
CA GLN A 228 -2.04 -16.89 36.53
C GLN A 228 -1.04 -17.93 37.05
N THR A 229 -1.51 -19.05 37.60
CA THR A 229 -0.65 -20.13 38.12
C THR A 229 0.27 -20.69 37.02
N GLN A 230 -0.30 -20.93 35.83
CA GLN A 230 0.46 -21.43 34.67
C GLN A 230 1.49 -20.40 34.17
N ILE A 231 1.13 -19.12 34.11
CA ILE A 231 2.06 -18.05 33.71
C ILE A 231 3.22 -17.97 34.71
N VAL A 232 2.94 -18.07 36.01
CA VAL A 232 3.96 -18.04 37.07
C VAL A 232 4.91 -19.24 36.97
N ASP A 233 4.42 -20.44 36.62
CA ASP A 233 5.28 -21.60 36.34
C ASP A 233 6.26 -21.32 35.20
N ARG A 234 5.74 -20.71 34.12
CA ARG A 234 6.55 -20.31 32.96
C ARG A 234 7.57 -19.24 33.33
N PHE A 235 7.20 -18.25 34.15
CA PHE A 235 8.11 -17.20 34.61
C PHE A 235 9.20 -17.76 35.53
N HIS A 236 8.86 -18.69 36.41
CA HIS A 236 9.85 -19.37 37.24
C HIS A 236 10.87 -20.07 36.35
N PHE A 237 10.43 -20.86 35.36
CA PHE A 237 11.33 -21.51 34.38
C PHE A 237 12.16 -20.51 33.56
N ALA A 238 11.60 -19.36 33.20
CA ALA A 238 12.23 -18.33 32.38
C ALA A 238 13.42 -17.66 33.10
N LEU A 239 13.31 -17.45 34.40
CA LEU A 239 14.31 -16.79 35.23
C LEU A 239 15.50 -17.71 35.54
N ARG A 240 16.71 -17.16 35.53
CA ARG A 240 17.89 -17.81 36.11
C ARG A 240 17.74 -17.94 37.62
N GLU A 241 18.53 -18.82 38.22
CA GLU A 241 18.70 -18.83 39.67
C GLU A 241 19.09 -17.43 40.15
N SER A 242 18.49 -16.98 41.26
CA SER A 242 18.62 -15.61 41.79
C SER A 242 18.09 -14.48 40.88
N GLY A 243 17.49 -14.80 39.73
CA GLY A 243 16.84 -13.81 38.88
C GLY A 243 15.63 -13.15 39.55
N PHE A 244 15.30 -11.93 39.14
CA PHE A 244 14.24 -11.13 39.75
C PHE A 244 12.95 -11.13 38.92
N LEU A 245 11.81 -11.22 39.60
CA LEU A 245 10.48 -11.03 39.03
C LEU A 245 9.87 -9.75 39.61
N PHE A 246 9.43 -8.84 38.73
CA PHE A 246 8.82 -7.57 39.10
C PHE A 246 7.40 -7.48 38.54
N LEU A 247 6.42 -7.38 39.45
CA LEU A 247 4.99 -7.35 39.11
C LEU A 247 4.36 -5.98 39.41
N GLY A 248 3.14 -5.76 38.92
CA GLY A 248 2.34 -4.57 39.21
C GLY A 248 1.76 -4.58 40.62
N LYS A 249 1.45 -3.41 41.18
CA LYS A 249 0.99 -3.25 42.58
C LYS A 249 -0.26 -4.08 42.92
N ALA A 250 -1.18 -4.21 41.96
CA ALA A 250 -2.43 -4.95 42.08
C ALA A 250 -2.27 -6.46 41.89
N GLU A 251 -1.06 -6.92 41.58
CA GLU A 251 -0.75 -8.32 41.25
C GLU A 251 -0.03 -8.95 42.43
N MET A 252 -0.41 -10.18 42.77
CA MET A 252 0.15 -10.91 43.90
C MET A 252 0.31 -12.37 43.51
N LEU A 253 1.47 -12.92 43.86
CA LEU A 253 1.73 -14.36 43.81
C LEU A 253 1.13 -14.98 45.07
N LEU A 254 -0.14 -15.38 44.98
CA LEU A 254 -0.82 -16.11 46.04
C LEU A 254 -0.30 -17.56 46.04
N ASN A 255 0.27 -17.99 47.16
CA ASN A 255 0.69 -19.38 47.42
C ASN A 255 1.98 -19.86 46.74
N ASP A 256 2.89 -18.96 46.35
CA ASP A 256 4.14 -19.29 45.63
C ASP A 256 5.44 -19.11 46.42
N ALA A 257 5.36 -19.14 47.75
CA ALA A 257 6.50 -18.92 48.64
C ALA A 257 7.65 -19.93 48.40
N ASP A 258 7.34 -21.11 47.87
CA ASP A 258 8.30 -22.16 47.54
C ASP A 258 9.11 -21.84 46.27
N ARG A 259 8.53 -21.07 45.34
CA ARG A 259 9.15 -20.70 44.04
C ARG A 259 9.87 -19.36 44.11
N PHE A 260 9.31 -18.42 44.87
CA PHE A 260 9.77 -17.04 44.93
C PHE A 260 9.99 -16.57 46.37
N GLU A 261 11.16 -15.99 46.60
CA GLU A 261 11.44 -15.21 47.79
C GLU A 261 10.94 -13.78 47.60
N VAL A 262 10.32 -13.21 48.63
CA VAL A 262 9.82 -11.86 48.59
C VAL A 262 10.94 -10.88 48.92
N VAL A 263 11.37 -10.09 47.94
CA VAL A 263 12.34 -9.00 48.15
C VAL A 263 11.61 -7.76 48.68
N SER A 264 10.46 -7.44 48.11
CA SER A 264 9.60 -6.36 48.60
C SER A 264 8.14 -6.60 48.30
N MET A 265 7.33 -6.83 49.34
CA MET A 265 5.87 -6.92 49.15
C MET A 265 5.27 -5.60 48.68
N ARG A 266 5.78 -4.45 49.18
CA ARG A 266 5.23 -3.13 48.85
C ARG A 266 5.42 -2.80 47.37
N GLN A 267 6.56 -3.17 46.81
CA GLN A 267 6.91 -2.90 45.42
C GLN A 267 6.69 -4.11 44.50
N ARG A 268 6.20 -5.24 45.02
CA ARG A 268 5.93 -6.48 44.27
C ARG A 268 7.14 -7.00 43.49
N VAL A 269 8.29 -7.00 44.17
CA VAL A 269 9.54 -7.58 43.66
C VAL A 269 9.84 -8.88 44.39
N PHE A 270 10.16 -9.90 43.60
CA PHE A 270 10.41 -11.26 44.06
C PHE A 270 11.73 -11.77 43.45
N ARG A 271 12.39 -12.69 44.12
CA ARG A 271 13.60 -13.37 43.66
C ARG A 271 13.29 -14.85 43.46
N ARG A 272 13.75 -15.42 42.34
CA ARG A 272 13.63 -16.86 42.10
C ARG A 272 14.45 -17.62 43.16
N ARG A 273 13.81 -18.54 43.88
CA ARG A 273 14.51 -19.44 44.80
C ARG A 273 15.28 -20.53 44.02
N PRO A 274 16.44 -20.97 44.54
CA PRO A 274 17.11 -22.16 44.03
C PRO A 274 16.26 -23.41 44.33
N GLY A 275 16.03 -24.21 43.30
CA GLY A 275 15.21 -25.41 43.35
C GLY A 275 15.09 -26.01 41.95
N ASP A 276 14.97 -27.34 41.87
CA ASP A 276 14.83 -28.07 40.60
C ASP A 276 13.62 -27.54 39.84
N SER A 277 13.87 -26.69 38.84
CA SER A 277 12.93 -26.49 37.75
C SER A 277 13.07 -27.67 36.81
N GLY A 278 12.65 -28.84 37.27
CA GLY A 278 12.29 -29.94 36.38
C GLY A 278 11.09 -29.51 35.52
N PRO A 279 10.86 -30.16 34.36
CA PRO A 279 9.55 -30.11 33.72
C PRO A 279 8.47 -30.45 34.76
N PRO A 280 7.21 -29.99 34.57
CA PRO A 280 6.18 -30.15 35.59
C PRO A 280 6.11 -31.61 36.04
N TYR A 281 6.19 -31.82 37.36
CA TYR A 281 5.93 -33.07 38.08
C TYR A 281 7.07 -34.11 38.17
N GLN A 282 7.69 -34.20 39.37
CA GLN A 282 8.27 -35.43 39.91
C GLN A 282 7.95 -35.56 41.41
N PRO A 283 7.14 -36.54 41.85
CA PRO A 283 6.87 -36.75 43.27
C PRO A 283 8.05 -37.44 43.97
N ALA A 284 8.49 -36.88 45.11
CA ALA A 284 9.55 -37.44 45.96
C ALA A 284 9.11 -38.72 46.70
N PRO A 285 10.03 -39.66 47.02
CA PRO A 285 9.68 -40.92 47.67
C PRO A 285 9.35 -40.74 49.16
N LEU A 286 8.21 -41.29 49.58
CA LEU A 286 7.75 -41.37 50.97
C LEU A 286 8.68 -42.23 51.84
N LYS A 287 9.24 -41.65 52.91
CA LYS A 287 9.87 -42.41 54.00
C LYS A 287 8.80 -43.02 54.91
N ILE A 288 8.51 -44.31 54.72
CA ILE A 288 7.61 -45.06 55.61
C ILE A 288 8.38 -45.48 56.87
N ARG A 289 7.90 -45.04 58.03
CA ARG A 289 8.39 -45.43 59.36
C ARG A 289 7.80 -46.81 59.70
N ALA A 290 8.65 -47.84 59.78
CA ALA A 290 8.22 -49.19 60.14
C ALA A 290 7.93 -49.31 61.65
N ILE A 291 6.73 -49.77 61.99
CA ILE A 291 6.43 -50.37 63.30
C ILE A 291 5.93 -51.78 63.02
N ALA A 292 6.63 -52.77 63.56
CA ALA A 292 6.36 -54.19 63.33
C ALA A 292 5.04 -54.63 63.99
N GLY A 293 4.16 -55.27 63.20
CA GLY A 293 2.93 -55.90 63.70
C GLY A 293 1.73 -55.98 62.74
N SER A 294 1.82 -55.53 61.48
CA SER A 294 0.63 -55.29 60.65
C SER A 294 0.60 -55.96 59.26
N GLU A 295 1.35 -57.02 58.98
CA GLU A 295 1.54 -57.49 57.58
C GLU A 295 0.23 -57.80 56.81
N GLN A 296 -0.76 -58.46 57.41
CA GLN A 296 -2.01 -58.80 56.69
C GLN A 296 -2.96 -57.61 56.45
N ARG A 297 -3.08 -56.67 57.40
CA ARG A 297 -3.87 -55.43 57.19
C ARG A 297 -3.17 -54.45 56.25
N THR A 298 -1.84 -54.49 56.23
CA THR A 298 -1.03 -53.61 55.36
C THR A 298 -1.09 -54.08 53.91
N VAL A 299 -1.08 -55.40 53.64
CA VAL A 299 -1.20 -55.94 52.27
C VAL A 299 -2.58 -55.65 51.66
N ALA A 300 -3.67 -55.85 52.41
CA ALA A 300 -5.02 -55.54 51.93
C ALA A 300 -5.23 -54.03 51.67
N ARG A 301 -4.74 -53.18 52.58
CA ARG A 301 -4.80 -51.72 52.42
C ARG A 301 -3.92 -51.23 51.26
N ASN A 302 -2.75 -51.83 51.06
CA ASN A 302 -1.87 -51.52 49.93
C ASN A 302 -2.47 -51.96 48.59
N ARG A 303 -3.19 -53.09 48.54
CA ARG A 303 -3.91 -53.54 47.33
C ARG A 303 -5.04 -52.57 46.97
N GLN A 304 -5.88 -52.22 47.95
CA GLN A 304 -6.97 -51.26 47.76
C GLN A 304 -6.44 -49.88 47.33
N THR A 305 -5.30 -49.44 47.88
CA THR A 305 -4.66 -48.16 47.49
C THR A 305 -4.13 -48.21 46.06
N ARG A 306 -3.55 -49.34 45.62
CA ARG A 306 -3.08 -49.51 44.23
C ARG A 306 -4.23 -49.47 43.22
N ASP A 307 -5.34 -50.13 43.54
CA ASP A 307 -6.52 -50.15 42.67
C ASP A 307 -7.12 -48.74 42.53
N LEU A 308 -7.21 -47.98 43.64
CA LEU A 308 -7.67 -46.59 43.62
C LEU A 308 -6.73 -45.64 42.84
N ILE A 309 -5.41 -45.86 42.92
CA ILE A 309 -4.42 -45.08 42.15
C ILE A 309 -4.58 -45.36 40.65
N LEU A 310 -4.77 -46.62 40.26
CA LEU A 310 -4.97 -46.99 38.85
C LEU A 310 -6.30 -46.47 38.29
N ASP A 311 -7.36 -46.47 39.10
CA ASP A 311 -8.66 -45.93 38.71
C ASP A 311 -8.67 -44.39 38.63
N ALA A 312 -7.71 -43.71 39.27
CA ALA A 312 -7.50 -42.25 39.12
C ALA A 312 -6.81 -41.86 37.81
N ILE A 313 -6.23 -42.82 37.07
CA ILE A 313 -5.62 -42.57 35.76
C ILE A 313 -6.75 -42.36 34.73
N PRO A 314 -6.83 -41.19 34.06
CA PRO A 314 -7.96 -40.83 33.19
C PRO A 314 -7.94 -41.53 31.82
N VAL A 315 -7.05 -42.49 31.61
CA VAL A 315 -6.92 -43.27 30.37
C VAL A 315 -7.05 -44.77 30.65
N PRO A 316 -7.65 -45.56 29.75
CA PRO A 316 -7.61 -47.02 29.82
C PRO A 316 -6.20 -47.56 30.01
N ALA A 317 -5.99 -48.38 31.05
CA ALA A 317 -4.70 -48.99 31.33
C ALA A 317 -4.84 -50.46 31.76
N VAL A 318 -3.94 -51.30 31.24
CA VAL A 318 -3.79 -52.73 31.56
C VAL A 318 -2.34 -52.99 31.93
N ALA A 319 -2.08 -53.68 33.04
CA ALA A 319 -0.75 -54.11 33.43
C ALA A 319 -0.62 -55.62 33.26
N VAL A 320 0.47 -56.04 32.62
CA VAL A 320 0.83 -57.45 32.41
C VAL A 320 2.07 -57.76 33.25
N ASP A 321 2.10 -58.85 34.01
CA ASP A 321 3.27 -59.22 34.79
C ASP A 321 4.38 -59.86 33.93
N SER A 322 5.49 -60.23 34.56
CA SER A 322 6.63 -60.87 33.90
C SER A 322 6.33 -62.25 33.29
N GLU A 323 5.23 -62.89 33.67
CA GLU A 323 4.78 -64.18 33.13
C GLU A 323 3.77 -64.01 31.98
N GLY A 324 3.44 -62.77 31.61
CA GLY A 324 2.47 -62.47 30.56
C GLY A 324 1.01 -62.53 31.02
N LEU A 325 0.76 -62.58 32.33
CA LEU A 325 -0.58 -62.61 32.90
C LEU A 325 -1.07 -61.19 33.22
N VAL A 326 -2.37 -60.96 33.09
CA VAL A 326 -2.96 -59.66 33.39
C VAL A 326 -2.98 -59.44 34.90
N ALA A 327 -2.14 -58.53 35.38
CA ALA A 327 -1.97 -58.24 36.79
C ALA A 327 -2.99 -57.22 37.30
N LEU A 328 -3.27 -56.17 36.51
CA LEU A 328 -4.16 -55.07 36.89
C LEU A 328 -4.90 -54.50 35.67
N ILE A 329 -6.14 -54.05 35.89
CA ILE A 329 -7.00 -53.43 34.88
C ILE A 329 -7.74 -52.27 35.56
N ASN A 330 -7.66 -51.05 35.03
CA ASN A 330 -8.40 -49.93 35.59
C ASN A 330 -9.85 -49.83 35.07
N SER A 331 -10.66 -49.01 35.72
CA SER A 331 -12.07 -48.76 35.39
C SER A 331 -12.27 -48.35 33.92
N ASN A 332 -11.43 -47.45 33.42
CA ASN A 332 -11.49 -46.97 32.04
C ASN A 332 -11.22 -48.09 31.03
N ALA A 333 -10.28 -49.00 31.29
CA ALA A 333 -10.02 -50.15 30.43
C ALA A 333 -11.15 -51.19 30.45
N ARG A 334 -11.81 -51.39 31.61
CA ARG A 334 -12.99 -52.26 31.70
C ARG A 334 -14.13 -51.76 30.82
N VAL A 335 -14.38 -50.45 30.82
CA VAL A 335 -15.44 -49.84 29.99
C VAL A 335 -15.04 -49.83 28.51
N GLN A 336 -13.85 -49.36 28.17
CA GLN A 336 -13.43 -49.13 26.78
C GLN A 336 -13.17 -50.42 25.97
N PHE A 337 -12.75 -51.49 26.66
CA PHE A 337 -12.37 -52.76 26.04
C PHE A 337 -13.21 -53.95 26.52
N ALA A 338 -14.31 -53.69 27.22
CA ALA A 338 -15.21 -54.70 27.76
C ALA A 338 -14.50 -55.77 28.64
N LEU A 339 -13.42 -55.37 29.33
CA LEU A 339 -12.66 -56.24 30.22
C LEU A 339 -13.36 -56.39 31.57
N THR A 340 -13.25 -57.56 32.19
CA THR A 340 -13.88 -57.88 33.47
C THR A 340 -12.85 -58.22 34.55
N THR A 341 -13.29 -58.27 35.81
CA THR A 341 -12.44 -58.74 36.92
C THR A 341 -12.03 -60.21 36.78
N ASN A 342 -12.74 -60.99 35.96
CA ASN A 342 -12.40 -62.38 35.65
C ASN A 342 -11.22 -62.50 34.67
N ASP A 343 -10.82 -61.39 34.06
CA ASP A 343 -9.67 -61.35 33.16
C ASP A 343 -8.34 -61.15 33.89
N LEU A 344 -8.38 -60.83 35.19
CA LEU A 344 -7.21 -60.80 36.06
C LEU A 344 -6.62 -62.21 36.22
N GLY A 345 -5.31 -62.34 36.03
CA GLY A 345 -4.57 -63.60 36.07
C GLY A 345 -4.70 -64.46 34.81
N ARG A 346 -5.46 -64.01 33.79
CA ARG A 346 -5.47 -64.67 32.48
C ARG A 346 -4.24 -64.25 31.65
N PRO A 347 -3.74 -65.11 30.75
CA PRO A 347 -2.74 -64.70 29.77
C PRO A 347 -3.25 -63.52 28.92
N PHE A 348 -2.45 -62.45 28.79
CA PHE A 348 -2.85 -61.26 28.03
C PHE A 348 -3.18 -61.59 26.56
N GLN A 349 -2.50 -62.60 25.98
CA GLN A 349 -2.72 -63.09 24.62
C GLN A 349 -4.13 -63.67 24.37
N ASP A 350 -4.89 -64.00 25.42
CA ASP A 350 -6.23 -64.57 25.30
C ASP A 350 -7.32 -63.46 25.23
N LEU A 351 -6.92 -62.19 25.31
CA LEU A 351 -7.83 -61.03 25.31
C LEU A 351 -7.87 -60.36 23.94
N GLU A 352 -9.04 -59.85 23.54
CA GLU A 352 -9.19 -59.18 22.22
C GLU A 352 -8.27 -57.97 22.07
N ILE A 353 -8.01 -57.27 23.17
CA ILE A 353 -7.14 -56.11 23.22
C ILE A 353 -5.69 -56.43 22.80
N SER A 354 -5.25 -57.70 22.83
CA SER A 354 -3.88 -58.07 22.47
C SER A 354 -3.61 -58.03 20.96
N TYR A 355 -4.67 -58.11 20.13
CA TYR A 355 -4.57 -58.11 18.67
C TYR A 355 -5.39 -57.00 17.99
N ARG A 356 -6.26 -56.31 18.75
CA ARG A 356 -7.00 -55.12 18.30
C ARG A 356 -6.90 -54.04 19.37
N PRO A 357 -6.40 -52.83 19.06
CA PRO A 357 -6.36 -52.23 17.73
C PRO A 357 -5.04 -52.44 16.93
N VAL A 358 -4.00 -52.98 17.55
CA VAL A 358 -2.74 -53.40 16.90
C VAL A 358 -2.23 -54.67 17.59
N GLU A 359 -1.32 -55.40 16.95
CA GLU A 359 -0.61 -56.52 17.58
C GLU A 359 0.29 -55.99 18.71
N LEU A 360 -0.15 -56.15 19.96
CA LEU A 360 0.54 -55.60 21.13
C LEU A 360 1.58 -56.56 21.71
N ARG A 361 1.55 -57.86 21.39
CA ARG A 361 2.42 -58.83 22.07
C ARG A 361 3.87 -58.63 21.69
N SER A 362 4.16 -58.52 20.40
CA SER A 362 5.52 -58.26 19.91
C SER A 362 6.07 -56.96 20.49
N LEU A 363 5.22 -55.95 20.63
CA LEU A 363 5.57 -54.66 21.22
C LEU A 363 5.80 -54.74 22.73
N ILE A 364 5.00 -55.53 23.46
CA ILE A 364 5.22 -55.78 24.90
C ILE A 364 6.52 -56.55 25.12
N GLU A 365 6.77 -57.60 24.34
CA GLU A 365 8.01 -58.37 24.39
C GLU A 365 9.22 -57.48 24.07
N GLN A 366 9.12 -56.66 23.02
CA GLN A 366 10.14 -55.71 22.63
C GLN A 366 10.40 -54.67 23.73
N ALA A 367 9.34 -54.03 24.26
CA ALA A 367 9.46 -53.04 25.33
C ALA A 367 10.12 -53.63 26.58
N THR A 368 9.73 -54.86 26.95
CA THR A 368 10.24 -55.58 28.11
C THR A 368 11.70 -55.99 27.93
N HIS A 369 12.07 -56.49 26.75
CA HIS A 369 13.45 -56.91 26.43
C HIS A 369 14.40 -55.72 26.32
N GLU A 370 13.99 -54.67 25.60
CA GLU A 370 14.78 -53.44 25.39
C GLU A 370 14.73 -52.49 26.61
N ARG A 371 13.87 -52.77 27.59
CA ARG A 371 13.65 -51.96 28.81
C ARG A 371 13.38 -50.49 28.51
N ARG A 372 12.66 -50.22 27.42
CA ARG A 372 12.28 -48.87 27.02
C ARG A 372 10.79 -48.77 26.81
N THR A 373 10.27 -47.57 27.02
CA THR A 373 8.88 -47.26 26.71
C THR A 373 8.72 -47.21 25.19
N LEU A 374 7.72 -47.93 24.67
CA LEU A 374 7.32 -47.86 23.27
C LEU A 374 6.04 -47.03 23.16
N ARG A 375 5.97 -46.24 22.10
CA ARG A 375 4.79 -45.46 21.75
C ARG A 375 4.36 -45.85 20.35
N VAL A 376 3.07 -46.15 20.18
CA VAL A 376 2.44 -46.40 18.89
C VAL A 376 1.37 -45.33 18.69
N ASP A 377 1.62 -44.43 17.74
CA ASP A 377 0.76 -43.28 17.51
C ASP A 377 -0.38 -43.60 16.55
N ARG A 378 -1.56 -43.03 16.82
CA ARG A 378 -2.73 -43.03 15.92
C ARG A 378 -3.11 -44.43 15.41
N VAL A 379 -3.18 -45.39 16.31
CA VAL A 379 -3.66 -46.73 15.99
C VAL A 379 -5.15 -46.69 15.74
N GLU A 380 -5.56 -47.08 14.53
CA GLU A 380 -6.95 -47.12 14.13
C GLU A 380 -7.68 -48.33 14.74
N ARG A 381 -8.83 -48.08 15.37
CA ARG A 381 -9.76 -49.10 15.85
C ARG A 381 -11.13 -48.83 15.24
N ARG A 382 -11.66 -49.78 14.45
CA ARG A 382 -13.04 -49.71 13.98
C ARG A 382 -13.97 -50.43 14.96
N VAL A 383 -14.97 -49.71 15.47
CA VAL A 383 -16.00 -50.25 16.37
C VAL A 383 -17.36 -49.97 15.72
N GLY A 384 -17.92 -50.96 15.04
CA GLY A 384 -19.12 -50.74 14.21
C GLY A 384 -18.80 -49.88 12.98
N GLU A 385 -19.54 -48.78 12.81
CA GLU A 385 -19.31 -47.78 11.75
C GLU A 385 -18.31 -46.69 12.16
N ASP A 386 -18.04 -46.54 13.46
CA ASP A 386 -17.16 -45.49 13.98
C ASP A 386 -15.69 -45.91 13.94
N VAL A 387 -14.83 -44.95 13.61
CA VAL A 387 -13.36 -45.09 13.61
C VAL A 387 -12.79 -44.30 14.79
N GLN A 388 -12.11 -45.01 15.69
CA GLN A 388 -11.39 -44.44 16.82
C GLN A 388 -9.88 -44.47 16.56
N TYR A 389 -9.15 -43.48 17.08
CA TYR A 389 -7.70 -43.43 17.04
C TYR A 389 -7.13 -43.46 18.46
N PHE A 390 -6.18 -44.35 18.72
CA PHE A 390 -5.49 -44.46 20.00
C PHE A 390 -4.01 -44.18 19.88
N ASP A 391 -3.47 -43.38 20.80
CA ASP A 391 -2.04 -43.39 21.10
C ASP A 391 -1.81 -44.41 22.21
N ILE A 392 -1.00 -45.42 21.92
CA ILE A 392 -0.72 -46.53 22.84
C ILE A 392 0.67 -46.37 23.41
N LEU A 393 0.77 -46.36 24.74
CA LEU A 393 2.04 -46.33 25.45
C LEU A 393 2.26 -47.65 26.17
N ILE A 394 3.38 -48.30 25.88
CA ILE A 394 3.79 -49.59 26.45
C ILE A 394 5.04 -49.35 27.27
N GLN A 395 4.89 -49.37 28.59
CA GLN A 395 5.92 -48.97 29.54
C GLN A 395 6.34 -50.16 30.42
N PRO A 396 7.57 -50.67 30.28
CA PRO A 396 8.09 -51.71 31.16
C PRO A 396 8.41 -51.10 32.53
N LEU A 397 7.92 -51.72 33.59
CA LEU A 397 8.23 -51.40 34.97
C LEU A 397 9.34 -52.32 35.48
N THR A 398 10.40 -51.73 36.00
CA THR A 398 11.52 -52.47 36.59
C THR A 398 11.42 -52.44 38.11
N GLY A 399 11.64 -53.60 38.73
CA GLY A 399 11.69 -53.72 40.18
C GLY A 399 13.05 -53.26 40.76
N PRO A 400 13.19 -53.22 42.09
CA PRO A 400 14.42 -52.78 42.78
C PRO A 400 15.69 -53.57 42.38
N ASN A 401 15.50 -54.80 41.88
CA ASN A 401 16.57 -55.70 41.48
C ASN A 401 16.96 -55.54 40.00
N GLY A 402 16.39 -54.55 39.28
CA GLY A 402 16.61 -54.33 37.85
C GLY A 402 15.95 -55.35 36.92
N LEU A 403 15.13 -56.25 37.46
CA LEU A 403 14.31 -57.22 36.72
C LEU A 403 12.98 -56.57 36.31
N ALA A 404 12.47 -56.90 35.12
CA ALA A 404 11.14 -56.48 34.69
C ALA A 404 10.08 -57.08 35.62
N ALA A 405 9.30 -56.22 36.27
CA ALA A 405 8.28 -56.61 37.23
C ALA A 405 6.88 -56.68 36.59
N ALA A 406 6.59 -55.76 35.67
CA ALA A 406 5.35 -55.71 34.90
C ALA A 406 5.52 -54.78 33.69
N THR A 407 4.61 -54.82 32.74
CA THR A 407 4.52 -53.88 31.62
C THR A 407 3.13 -53.25 31.63
N VAL A 408 3.06 -51.92 31.67
CA VAL A 408 1.82 -51.15 31.65
C VAL A 408 1.53 -50.72 30.22
N ILE A 409 0.32 -50.97 29.77
CA ILE A 409 -0.19 -50.59 28.45
C ILE A 409 -1.30 -49.58 28.71
N SER A 410 -1.16 -48.38 28.18
CA SER A 410 -2.19 -47.34 28.29
C SER A 410 -2.63 -46.85 26.92
N PHE A 411 -3.91 -46.50 26.80
CA PHE A 411 -4.54 -46.11 25.55
C PHE A 411 -5.13 -44.71 25.72
N THR A 412 -4.62 -43.75 24.98
CA THR A 412 -5.16 -42.39 24.97
C THR A 412 -6.03 -42.23 23.73
N ASP A 413 -7.32 -41.93 23.91
CA ASP A 413 -8.21 -41.63 22.78
C ASP A 413 -7.80 -40.27 22.18
N VAL A 414 -7.37 -40.30 20.93
CA VAL A 414 -6.96 -39.12 20.15
C VAL A 414 -7.86 -38.92 18.93
N THR A 415 -9.06 -39.49 18.93
CA THR A 415 -10.00 -39.47 17.79
C THR A 415 -10.36 -38.05 17.39
N VAL A 416 -10.86 -37.24 18.34
CA VAL A 416 -11.26 -35.84 18.10
C VAL A 416 -10.07 -35.01 17.60
N THR A 417 -8.92 -35.13 18.27
CA THR A 417 -7.70 -34.41 17.89
C THR A 417 -7.19 -34.79 16.50
N THR A 418 -7.31 -36.07 16.13
CA THR A 418 -6.86 -36.58 14.82
C THR A 418 -7.81 -36.11 13.70
N GLN A 419 -9.12 -36.13 13.95
CA GLN A 419 -10.13 -35.63 13.02
C GLN A 419 -10.00 -34.11 12.83
N LEU A 420 -9.90 -33.33 13.91
CA LEU A 420 -9.69 -31.88 13.84
C LEU A 420 -8.40 -31.52 13.09
N LYS A 421 -7.30 -32.25 13.32
CA LYS A 421 -6.05 -32.03 12.56
C LYS A 421 -6.22 -32.30 11.06
N SER A 422 -7.00 -33.32 10.69
CA SER A 422 -7.28 -33.59 9.27
C SER A 422 -8.17 -32.52 8.63
N GLU A 423 -9.14 -32.01 9.38
CA GLU A 423 -10.04 -30.95 8.93
C GLU A 423 -9.31 -29.60 8.79
N ILE A 424 -8.49 -29.23 9.79
CA ILE A 424 -7.62 -28.06 9.73
C ILE A 424 -6.69 -28.14 8.51
N LYS A 425 -6.13 -29.32 8.22
CA LYS A 425 -5.27 -29.50 7.05
C LYS A 425 -6.04 -29.24 5.75
N ARG A 426 -7.25 -29.80 5.62
CA ARG A 426 -8.11 -29.59 4.45
C ARG A 426 -8.48 -28.11 4.28
N VAL A 427 -8.94 -27.46 5.35
CA VAL A 427 -9.32 -26.03 5.33
C VAL A 427 -8.12 -25.14 5.00
N ARG A 428 -6.92 -25.49 5.47
CA ARG A 428 -5.69 -24.75 5.13
C ARG A 428 -5.34 -24.89 3.65
N GLU A 429 -5.46 -26.08 3.09
CA GLU A 429 -5.25 -26.32 1.65
C GLU A 429 -6.28 -25.53 0.82
N GLU A 430 -7.57 -25.53 1.21
CA GLU A 430 -8.63 -24.73 0.57
C GLU A 430 -8.36 -23.22 0.66
N LEU A 431 -7.88 -22.74 1.81
CA LEU A 431 -7.55 -21.33 2.03
C LEU A 431 -6.34 -20.89 1.20
N GLU A 432 -5.33 -21.74 1.05
CA GLU A 432 -4.15 -21.48 0.21
C GLU A 432 -4.56 -21.30 -1.26
N THR A 433 -5.43 -22.19 -1.77
CA THR A 433 -5.99 -22.06 -3.13
C THR A 433 -6.79 -20.76 -3.29
N ALA A 434 -7.63 -20.39 -2.32
CA ALA A 434 -8.39 -19.14 -2.38
C ALA A 434 -7.50 -17.88 -2.34
N TYR A 435 -6.38 -17.91 -1.61
CA TYR A 435 -5.40 -16.81 -1.61
C TYR A 435 -4.69 -16.69 -2.95
N GLU A 436 -4.34 -17.81 -3.60
CA GLU A 436 -3.74 -17.81 -4.94
C GLU A 436 -4.72 -17.22 -5.99
N GLU A 437 -6.00 -17.60 -5.93
CA GLU A 437 -7.04 -17.03 -6.80
C GLU A 437 -7.25 -15.52 -6.57
N LEU A 438 -7.26 -15.09 -5.31
CA LEU A 438 -7.38 -13.68 -4.95
C LEU A 438 -6.17 -12.88 -5.44
N GLN A 439 -4.95 -13.40 -5.26
CA GLN A 439 -3.74 -12.74 -5.74
C GLN A 439 -3.75 -12.62 -7.26
N SER A 440 -4.13 -13.68 -7.99
CA SER A 440 -4.30 -13.61 -9.44
C SER A 440 -5.31 -12.54 -9.86
N SER A 441 -6.41 -12.39 -9.12
CA SER A 441 -7.43 -11.37 -9.39
C SER A 441 -6.93 -9.95 -9.11
N ILE A 442 -6.07 -9.77 -8.10
CA ILE A 442 -5.44 -8.47 -7.81
C ILE A 442 -4.47 -8.11 -8.93
N GLU A 443 -3.64 -9.05 -9.38
CA GLU A 443 -2.70 -8.84 -10.50
C GLU A 443 -3.47 -8.48 -11.80
N GLU A 444 -4.60 -9.12 -12.09
CA GLU A 444 -5.49 -8.74 -13.21
C GLU A 444 -6.11 -7.34 -13.04
N LEU A 445 -6.48 -6.95 -11.81
CA LEU A 445 -6.99 -5.61 -11.54
C LEU A 445 -5.91 -4.53 -11.68
N GLU A 446 -4.68 -4.82 -11.28
CA GLU A 446 -3.55 -3.91 -11.47
C GLU A 446 -3.26 -3.71 -12.95
N THR A 447 -3.20 -4.77 -13.75
CA THR A 447 -2.96 -4.66 -15.20
C THR A 447 -4.07 -3.90 -15.90
N THR A 448 -5.34 -4.16 -15.59
CA THR A 448 -6.46 -3.42 -16.17
C THR A 448 -6.45 -1.94 -15.77
N ASN A 449 -5.99 -1.61 -14.56
CA ASN A 449 -5.85 -0.22 -14.12
C ASN A 449 -4.68 0.48 -14.84
N GLU A 450 -3.56 -0.20 -15.07
CA GLU A 450 -2.46 0.31 -15.89
C GLU A 450 -2.89 0.54 -17.35
N GLU A 451 -3.66 -0.38 -17.94
CA GLU A 451 -4.23 -0.21 -19.29
C GLU A 451 -5.21 0.97 -19.37
N LEU A 452 -6.02 1.17 -18.33
CA LEU A 452 -6.92 2.33 -18.23
C LEU A 452 -6.14 3.64 -18.11
N GLN A 453 -5.08 3.69 -17.29
CA GLN A 453 -4.22 4.87 -17.19
C GLN A 453 -3.52 5.17 -18.51
N SER A 454 -2.97 4.16 -19.18
CA SER A 454 -2.39 4.31 -20.52
C SER A 454 -3.41 4.86 -21.52
N SER A 455 -4.66 4.37 -21.46
CA SER A 455 -5.73 4.87 -22.35
C SER A 455 -6.10 6.32 -22.04
N ILE A 456 -6.06 6.73 -20.78
CA ILE A 456 -6.29 8.12 -20.37
C ILE A 456 -5.15 9.02 -20.90
N GLU A 457 -3.89 8.60 -20.76
CA GLU A 457 -2.74 9.34 -21.29
C GLU A 457 -2.82 9.46 -22.83
N GLU A 458 -3.21 8.40 -23.54
CA GLU A 458 -3.47 8.47 -24.98
C GLU A 458 -4.61 9.45 -25.32
N LEU A 459 -5.69 9.47 -24.54
CA LEU A 459 -6.78 10.44 -24.75
C LEU A 459 -6.35 11.88 -24.48
N GLU A 460 -5.52 12.12 -23.47
CA GLU A 460 -4.97 13.45 -23.19
C GLU A 460 -4.05 13.92 -24.34
N THR A 461 -3.14 13.06 -24.81
CA THR A 461 -2.27 13.40 -25.94
C THR A 461 -3.06 13.67 -27.22
N THR A 462 -4.07 12.87 -27.54
CA THR A 462 -4.93 13.14 -28.71
C THR A 462 -5.72 14.44 -28.57
N ASN A 463 -6.11 14.80 -27.35
CA ASN A 463 -6.78 16.08 -27.09
C ASN A 463 -5.82 17.26 -27.26
N GLU A 464 -4.56 17.13 -26.82
CA GLU A 464 -3.51 18.13 -27.06
C GLU A 464 -3.22 18.29 -28.56
N GLU A 465 -3.14 17.19 -29.32
CA GLU A 465 -2.99 17.25 -30.79
C GLU A 465 -4.19 17.93 -31.46
N LEU A 466 -5.42 17.62 -31.02
CA LEU A 466 -6.62 18.30 -31.52
C LEU A 466 -6.62 19.79 -31.20
N GLN A 467 -6.17 20.17 -30.00
CA GLN A 467 -6.06 21.58 -29.64
C GLN A 467 -5.00 22.30 -30.49
N SER A 468 -3.83 21.67 -30.68
CA SER A 468 -2.77 22.22 -31.54
C SER A 468 -3.22 22.36 -32.99
N THR A 469 -3.96 21.39 -33.54
CA THR A 469 -4.49 21.49 -34.91
C THR A 469 -5.57 22.55 -35.01
N ASN A 470 -6.35 22.78 -33.96
CA ASN A 470 -7.32 23.88 -33.93
C ASN A 470 -6.62 25.24 -33.87
N GLU A 471 -5.55 25.39 -33.09
CA GLU A 471 -4.72 26.61 -33.08
C GLU A 471 -4.07 26.86 -34.45
N GLU A 472 -3.56 25.81 -35.10
CA GLU A 472 -3.02 25.91 -36.47
C GLU A 472 -4.12 26.32 -37.49
N LEU A 473 -5.34 25.79 -37.36
CA LEU A 473 -6.47 26.22 -38.19
C LEU A 473 -6.88 27.67 -37.94
N GLU A 474 -6.87 28.15 -36.69
CA GLU A 474 -7.14 29.56 -36.40
C GLU A 474 -6.08 30.47 -37.02
N THR A 475 -4.80 30.14 -36.87
CA THR A 475 -3.71 30.93 -37.49
C THR A 475 -3.80 30.97 -39.01
N THR A 476 -4.07 29.83 -39.66
CA THR A 476 -4.25 29.81 -41.13
C THR A 476 -5.48 30.61 -41.58
N ASN A 477 -6.54 30.64 -40.78
CA ASN A 477 -7.71 31.47 -41.06
C ASN A 477 -7.39 32.97 -40.90
N GLU A 478 -6.64 33.36 -39.87
CA GLU A 478 -6.14 34.74 -39.69
C GLU A 478 -5.23 35.16 -40.86
N GLU A 479 -4.33 34.29 -41.33
CA GLU A 479 -3.48 34.55 -42.49
C GLU A 479 -4.29 34.71 -43.78
N LEU A 480 -5.31 33.87 -43.99
CA LEU A 480 -6.22 34.00 -45.13
C LEU A 480 -7.04 35.28 -45.08
N GLN A 481 -7.50 35.66 -43.89
CA GLN A 481 -8.27 36.90 -43.70
C GLN A 481 -7.39 38.13 -43.96
N SER A 482 -6.16 38.15 -43.43
CA SER A 482 -5.17 39.18 -43.73
C SER A 482 -4.85 39.24 -45.22
N GLY A 483 -4.67 38.09 -45.88
CA GLY A 483 -4.44 38.03 -47.32
C GLY A 483 -5.61 38.58 -48.14
N ASN A 484 -6.84 38.32 -47.72
CA ASN A 484 -8.02 38.92 -48.34
C ASN A 484 -8.06 40.44 -48.15
N GLU A 485 -7.75 40.95 -46.96
CA GLU A 485 -7.70 42.39 -46.70
C GLU A 485 -6.63 43.10 -47.55
N GLU A 486 -5.46 42.49 -47.73
CA GLU A 486 -4.43 42.99 -48.63
C GLU A 486 -4.90 43.00 -50.10
N LEU A 487 -5.56 41.92 -50.54
CA LEU A 487 -6.12 41.83 -51.90
C LEU A 487 -7.22 42.87 -52.16
N GLU A 488 -8.11 43.09 -51.19
CA GLU A 488 -9.13 44.14 -51.29
C GLU A 488 -8.49 45.53 -51.38
N THR A 489 -7.49 45.80 -50.54
CA THR A 489 -6.76 47.08 -50.56
C THR A 489 -6.06 47.30 -51.89
N MET A 490 -5.38 46.27 -52.42
CA MET A 490 -4.70 46.35 -53.72
C MET A 490 -5.70 46.50 -54.88
N ASN A 491 -6.86 45.84 -54.82
CA ASN A 491 -7.91 46.03 -55.80
C ASN A 491 -8.47 47.46 -55.78
N GLU A 492 -8.67 48.04 -54.60
CA GLU A 492 -9.11 49.43 -54.46
C GLU A 492 -8.08 50.41 -55.02
N GLU A 493 -6.79 50.21 -54.70
CA GLU A 493 -5.71 51.03 -55.25
C GLU A 493 -5.64 50.92 -56.78
N MET A 494 -5.78 49.71 -57.33
CA MET A 494 -5.86 49.47 -58.78
C MET A 494 -7.06 50.18 -59.40
N ARG A 495 -8.22 50.18 -58.72
CA ARG A 495 -9.41 50.88 -59.18
C ARG A 495 -9.17 52.39 -59.24
N ILE A 496 -8.62 52.98 -58.17
CA ILE A 496 -8.27 54.40 -58.12
C ILE A 496 -7.29 54.76 -59.25
N ARG A 497 -6.25 53.94 -59.46
CA ARG A 497 -5.29 54.15 -60.56
C ARG A 497 -5.93 54.08 -61.94
N SER A 498 -6.88 53.18 -62.13
CA SER A 498 -7.65 53.10 -63.38
C SER A 498 -8.49 54.36 -63.59
N GLU A 499 -9.17 54.84 -62.54
CA GLU A 499 -9.98 56.06 -62.59
C GLU A 499 -9.12 57.30 -62.88
N GLU A 500 -7.97 57.45 -62.22
CA GLU A 500 -6.99 58.52 -62.50
C GLU A 500 -6.53 58.51 -63.96
N LEU A 501 -6.27 57.31 -64.50
CA LEU A 501 -5.82 57.13 -65.88
C LEU A 501 -6.92 57.45 -66.89
N ASP A 502 -8.17 57.03 -66.62
CA ASP A 502 -9.33 57.35 -67.43
C ASP A 502 -9.64 58.86 -67.42
N GLU A 503 -9.53 59.53 -66.27
CA GLU A 503 -9.69 60.99 -66.16
C GLU A 503 -8.63 61.74 -66.96
N ALA A 504 -7.35 61.35 -66.81
CA ALA A 504 -6.25 61.93 -67.57
C ALA A 504 -6.44 61.73 -69.09
N ARG A 505 -6.89 60.54 -69.50
CA ARG A 505 -7.20 60.24 -70.90
C ARG A 505 -8.34 61.11 -71.42
N ALA A 506 -9.45 61.22 -70.69
CA ALA A 506 -10.59 62.04 -71.07
C ALA A 506 -10.21 63.52 -71.20
N PHE A 507 -9.36 64.02 -70.31
CA PHE A 507 -8.82 65.39 -70.39
C PHE A 507 -7.99 65.58 -71.67
N LEU A 508 -7.07 64.66 -71.99
CA LEU A 508 -6.26 64.74 -73.21
C LEU A 508 -7.10 64.67 -74.49
N GLU A 509 -8.08 63.76 -74.55
CA GLU A 509 -9.03 63.70 -75.67
C GLU A 509 -9.84 65.00 -75.80
N GLY A 510 -10.27 65.58 -74.68
CA GLY A 510 -10.93 66.88 -74.61
C GLY A 510 -10.08 68.00 -75.21
N VAL A 511 -8.83 68.13 -74.77
CA VAL A 511 -7.87 69.12 -75.30
C VAL A 511 -7.68 68.94 -76.82
N MET A 512 -7.42 67.70 -77.27
CA MET A 512 -7.19 67.40 -78.69
C MET A 512 -8.41 67.68 -79.58
N SER A 513 -9.63 67.45 -79.07
CA SER A 513 -10.88 67.70 -79.79
C SER A 513 -11.27 69.18 -79.89
N SER A 514 -10.73 70.02 -79.00
CA SER A 514 -10.95 71.48 -78.99
C SER A 514 -10.11 72.23 -80.02
N VAL A 515 -9.00 71.64 -80.48
CA VAL A 515 -8.15 72.22 -81.52
C VAL A 515 -8.86 72.15 -82.87
N ALA A 516 -9.15 73.31 -83.46
CA ALA A 516 -9.83 73.41 -84.76
C ALA A 516 -8.95 72.93 -85.94
N ALA A 517 -7.63 73.05 -85.81
CA ALA A 517 -6.68 72.50 -86.77
C ALA A 517 -6.73 70.97 -86.78
N GLY A 518 -6.46 70.37 -87.94
CA GLY A 518 -6.26 68.93 -88.03
C GLY A 518 -4.94 68.53 -87.39
N VAL A 519 -5.01 67.83 -86.27
CA VAL A 519 -3.84 67.30 -85.57
C VAL A 519 -3.83 65.79 -85.75
N VAL A 520 -2.76 65.30 -86.36
CA VAL A 520 -2.51 63.87 -86.56
C VAL A 520 -1.18 63.52 -85.91
N VAL A 521 -1.17 62.53 -85.03
CA VAL A 521 0.06 62.03 -84.40
C VAL A 521 0.43 60.71 -85.06
N LEU A 522 1.67 60.61 -85.54
CA LEU A 522 2.24 59.41 -86.12
C LEU A 522 3.34 58.84 -85.22
N ASP A 523 3.47 57.52 -85.16
CA ASP A 523 4.62 56.84 -84.56
C ASP A 523 5.85 56.83 -85.49
N ALA A 524 6.97 56.26 -85.03
CA ALA A 524 8.19 56.08 -85.81
C ALA A 524 7.97 55.26 -87.11
N GLU A 525 7.01 54.33 -87.11
CA GLU A 525 6.60 53.53 -88.26
C GLU A 525 5.61 54.25 -89.20
N LYS A 526 5.30 55.53 -88.92
CA LYS A 526 4.37 56.40 -89.68
C LYS A 526 2.92 55.89 -89.65
N ARG A 527 2.54 55.20 -88.59
CA ARG A 527 1.16 54.77 -88.32
C ARG A 527 0.44 55.82 -87.49
N VAL A 528 -0.85 55.99 -87.75
CA VAL A 528 -1.67 56.98 -87.05
C VAL A 528 -1.94 56.53 -85.62
N LYS A 529 -1.45 57.29 -84.63
CA LYS A 529 -1.71 57.09 -83.20
C LYS A 529 -2.80 58.01 -82.66
N SER A 530 -2.96 59.19 -83.27
CA SER A 530 -4.06 60.09 -82.94
C SER A 530 -4.56 60.79 -84.19
N TRP A 531 -5.88 60.95 -84.25
CA TRP A 531 -6.58 61.64 -85.32
C TRP A 531 -7.68 62.49 -84.69
N ASN A 532 -7.43 63.78 -84.53
CA ASN A 532 -8.34 64.66 -83.80
C ASN A 532 -9.58 65.04 -84.63
N ARG A 533 -10.52 65.75 -83.98
CA ARG A 533 -11.76 66.21 -84.63
C ARG A 533 -11.49 67.11 -85.84
N GLY A 534 -10.52 68.03 -85.76
CA GLY A 534 -10.15 68.88 -86.89
C GLY A 534 -9.69 68.08 -88.12
N ALA A 535 -8.95 66.98 -87.92
CA ALA A 535 -8.49 66.12 -89.01
C ALA A 535 -9.68 65.35 -89.64
N ALA A 536 -10.61 64.88 -88.82
CA ALA A 536 -11.85 64.27 -89.30
C ALA A 536 -12.74 65.26 -90.06
N GLU A 537 -12.81 66.52 -89.63
CA GLU A 537 -13.57 67.58 -90.30
C GLU A 537 -12.93 68.03 -91.63
N LEU A 538 -11.60 68.04 -91.72
CA LEU A 538 -10.88 68.35 -92.96
C LEU A 538 -11.00 67.23 -94.00
N TRP A 539 -10.83 65.97 -93.58
CA TRP A 539 -10.59 64.84 -94.48
C TRP A 539 -11.73 63.82 -94.56
N GLY A 540 -12.66 63.83 -93.60
CA GLY A 540 -13.86 62.97 -93.61
C GLY A 540 -13.63 61.53 -93.11
N LEU A 541 -12.41 61.19 -92.68
CA LEU A 541 -12.09 59.90 -92.05
C LEU A 541 -12.25 59.99 -90.52
N ARG A 542 -12.82 58.95 -89.91
CA ARG A 542 -12.96 58.86 -88.45
C ARG A 542 -11.70 58.28 -87.81
N ALA A 543 -11.48 58.61 -86.54
CA ALA A 543 -10.26 58.21 -85.82
C ALA A 543 -10.09 56.69 -85.71
N ASP A 544 -11.18 55.96 -85.49
CA ASP A 544 -11.24 54.49 -85.45
C ASP A 544 -10.96 53.84 -86.80
N GLU A 545 -11.28 54.52 -87.91
CA GLU A 545 -11.01 54.01 -89.27
C GLU A 545 -9.54 54.12 -89.66
N VAL A 546 -8.78 55.02 -89.05
CA VAL A 546 -7.39 55.32 -89.43
C VAL A 546 -6.37 54.88 -88.39
N ALA A 547 -6.78 54.63 -87.14
CA ALA A 547 -5.91 54.19 -86.05
C ALA A 547 -5.03 52.99 -86.46
N ASP A 548 -3.74 53.07 -86.12
CA ASP A 548 -2.68 52.11 -86.43
C ASP A 548 -2.45 51.77 -87.91
N LYS A 549 -3.16 52.43 -88.84
CA LYS A 549 -2.89 52.33 -90.27
C LYS A 549 -1.74 53.24 -90.66
N VAL A 550 -0.98 52.82 -91.67
CA VAL A 550 0.13 53.61 -92.23
C VAL A 550 -0.45 54.84 -92.91
N PHE A 551 -0.05 56.03 -92.47
CA PHE A 551 -0.62 57.32 -92.90
C PHE A 551 -0.59 57.50 -94.43
N PHE A 552 0.52 57.11 -95.07
CA PHE A 552 0.69 57.20 -96.53
C PHE A 552 -0.19 56.22 -97.34
N LYS A 553 -0.81 55.23 -96.70
CA LYS A 553 -1.71 54.27 -97.36
C LYS A 553 -3.18 54.65 -97.22
N LEU A 554 -3.49 55.72 -96.49
CA LEU A 554 -4.85 56.20 -96.35
C LEU A 554 -5.28 56.89 -97.65
N ASP A 555 -6.47 56.56 -98.12
CA ASP A 555 -7.06 57.16 -99.32
C ASP A 555 -7.98 58.32 -98.90
N PHE A 556 -7.43 59.54 -98.95
CA PHE A 556 -8.13 60.77 -98.62
C PHE A 556 -7.50 61.94 -99.38
N GLY A 557 -8.19 63.08 -99.44
CA GLY A 557 -7.85 64.15 -100.37
C GLY A 557 -6.55 64.93 -100.12
N LEU A 558 -5.72 64.54 -99.14
CA LEU A 558 -4.37 65.07 -98.95
C LEU A 558 -3.37 64.22 -99.75
N PRO A 559 -2.57 64.80 -100.67
CA PRO A 559 -1.53 64.04 -101.36
C PRO A 559 -0.36 63.76 -100.41
N THR A 560 -0.47 62.68 -99.62
CA THR A 560 0.45 62.31 -98.54
C THR A 560 1.89 62.07 -99.03
N GLU A 561 2.08 61.69 -100.29
CA GLU A 561 3.42 61.50 -100.90
C GLU A 561 4.22 62.82 -100.98
N GLU A 562 3.57 63.97 -101.17
CA GLU A 562 4.24 65.29 -101.17
C GLU A 562 4.77 65.65 -99.78
N LEU A 563 4.15 65.12 -98.73
CA LEU A 563 4.53 65.35 -97.33
C LEU A 563 5.57 64.36 -96.81
N ARG A 564 5.81 63.25 -97.52
CA ARG A 564 6.77 62.21 -97.12
C ARG A 564 8.18 62.75 -96.83
N PRO A 565 8.79 63.62 -97.66
CA PRO A 565 10.12 64.16 -97.40
C PRO A 565 10.13 65.10 -96.18
N VAL A 566 9.07 65.88 -95.99
CA VAL A 566 8.93 66.85 -94.89
C VAL A 566 8.78 66.11 -93.56
N ILE A 567 7.95 65.06 -93.53
CA ILE A 567 7.78 64.18 -92.37
C ILE A 567 9.10 63.48 -92.03
N GLN A 568 9.78 62.93 -93.03
CA GLN A 568 11.06 62.23 -92.81
C GLN A 568 12.13 63.19 -92.28
N MET A 569 12.23 64.39 -92.84
CA MET A 569 13.15 65.43 -92.37
C MET A 569 12.86 65.84 -90.92
N CYS A 570 11.58 65.96 -90.53
CA CYS A 570 11.20 66.26 -89.15
C CYS A 570 11.66 65.18 -88.17
N ILE A 571 11.50 63.90 -88.54
CA ILE A 571 11.91 62.75 -87.71
C ILE A 571 13.44 62.67 -87.62
N ASP A 572 14.15 62.83 -88.74
CA ASP A 572 15.61 62.69 -88.80
C ASP A 572 16.34 63.85 -88.10
N THR A 573 15.80 65.07 -88.19
CA THR A 573 16.43 66.27 -87.59
C THR A 573 15.96 66.54 -86.17
N GLY A 574 14.82 66.00 -85.76
CA GLY A 574 14.19 66.32 -84.47
C GLY A 574 13.77 67.79 -84.35
N THR A 575 13.58 68.49 -85.48
CA THR A 575 13.22 69.91 -85.50
C THR A 575 11.88 70.14 -86.21
N ARG A 576 11.13 71.12 -85.71
CA ARG A 576 9.86 71.54 -86.33
C ARG A 576 10.13 72.10 -87.73
N THR A 577 9.39 71.62 -88.71
CA THR A 577 9.56 72.04 -90.11
C THR A 577 8.89 73.39 -90.38
N ASP A 578 9.33 74.06 -91.44
CA ASP A 578 8.59 75.16 -92.03
C ASP A 578 7.21 74.69 -92.54
N THR A 579 6.32 75.65 -92.82
CA THR A 579 4.97 75.37 -93.31
C THR A 579 5.02 74.85 -94.75
N ALA A 580 4.62 73.60 -94.96
CA ALA A 580 4.47 73.01 -96.28
C ALA A 580 3.04 73.27 -96.80
N ALA A 581 2.91 74.09 -97.84
CA ALA A 581 1.61 74.37 -98.48
C ALA A 581 1.33 73.34 -99.58
N VAL A 582 0.35 72.47 -99.35
CA VAL A 582 0.00 71.36 -100.24
C VAL A 582 -1.39 71.55 -100.81
N ARG A 583 -1.54 71.40 -102.14
CA ARG A 583 -2.86 71.44 -102.78
C ARG A 583 -3.59 70.14 -102.49
N ALA A 584 -4.74 70.23 -101.83
CA ALA A 584 -5.50 69.08 -101.36
C ALA A 584 -6.99 69.23 -101.68
N VAL A 585 -7.75 68.16 -101.49
CA VAL A 585 -9.20 68.12 -101.65
C VAL A 585 -9.82 67.86 -100.28
N SER A 586 -10.65 68.80 -99.81
CA SER A 586 -11.38 68.64 -98.55
C SER A 586 -12.43 67.53 -98.62
N ARG A 587 -12.98 67.12 -97.47
CA ARG A 587 -14.04 66.09 -97.37
C ARG A 587 -15.29 66.30 -98.25
N ILE A 588 -15.56 67.53 -98.68
CA ILE A 588 -16.70 67.88 -99.56
C ILE A 588 -16.32 67.99 -101.04
N GLY A 589 -15.10 67.56 -101.43
CA GLY A 589 -14.63 67.61 -102.82
C GLY A 589 -14.13 68.99 -103.26
N ARG A 590 -14.03 69.97 -102.35
CA ARG A 590 -13.54 71.32 -102.65
C ARG A 590 -12.00 71.36 -102.65
N PRO A 591 -11.35 71.93 -103.68
CA PRO A 591 -9.91 72.14 -103.68
C PRO A 591 -9.52 73.21 -102.65
N ILE A 592 -8.57 72.87 -101.79
CA ILE A 592 -8.02 73.72 -100.73
C ILE A 592 -6.49 73.72 -100.79
N VAL A 593 -5.86 74.74 -100.21
CA VAL A 593 -4.42 74.69 -99.90
C VAL A 593 -4.31 74.39 -98.42
N CYS A 594 -3.74 73.24 -98.08
CA CYS A 594 -3.52 72.80 -96.71
C CYS A 594 -2.09 73.16 -96.30
N ASN A 595 -1.96 73.98 -95.26
CA ASN A 595 -0.71 74.28 -94.60
C ASN A 595 -0.42 73.19 -93.58
N VAL A 596 0.66 72.45 -93.79
CA VAL A 596 1.07 71.35 -92.90
C VAL A 596 2.38 71.72 -92.23
N VAL A 597 2.40 71.60 -90.90
CA VAL A 597 3.59 71.78 -90.07
C VAL A 597 3.87 70.48 -89.33
N CYS A 598 5.09 69.96 -89.47
CA CYS A 598 5.53 68.75 -88.77
C CYS A 598 6.33 69.17 -87.54
N SER A 599 6.00 68.61 -86.37
CA SER A 599 6.77 68.78 -85.13
C SER A 599 7.16 67.42 -84.56
N PRO A 600 8.36 67.25 -83.98
CA PRO A 600 8.75 65.98 -83.36
C PRO A 600 7.82 65.64 -82.19
N PHE A 601 7.52 64.35 -82.02
CA PHE A 601 6.74 63.82 -80.90
C PHE A 601 7.63 62.92 -80.03
N ASP A 602 7.98 63.39 -78.83
CA ASP A 602 8.89 62.71 -77.91
C ASP A 602 8.18 61.71 -76.96
N GLY A 603 7.02 61.18 -77.36
CA GLY A 603 6.32 60.14 -76.61
C GLY A 603 7.05 58.78 -76.63
N HIS A 604 6.58 57.79 -75.87
CA HIS A 604 7.24 56.48 -75.66
C HIS A 604 7.65 55.67 -76.91
N HIS A 605 7.20 56.05 -78.10
CA HIS A 605 7.54 55.38 -79.36
C HIS A 605 8.21 56.28 -80.40
N GLY A 606 8.47 57.55 -80.07
CA GLY A 606 8.95 58.55 -81.04
C GLY A 606 7.96 58.77 -82.19
N GLY A 607 8.11 59.87 -82.92
CA GLY A 607 7.24 60.12 -84.08
C GLY A 607 7.12 61.59 -84.46
N VAL A 608 6.01 61.93 -85.09
CA VAL A 608 5.75 63.28 -85.59
C VAL A 608 4.28 63.68 -85.36
N VAL A 609 4.08 64.93 -84.94
CA VAL A 609 2.78 65.58 -84.93
C VAL A 609 2.65 66.43 -86.20
N LEU A 610 1.62 66.14 -86.98
CA LEU A 610 1.21 66.90 -88.14
C LEU A 610 0.10 67.86 -87.72
N LEU A 611 0.34 69.15 -87.83
CA LEU A 611 -0.68 70.18 -87.70
C LEU A 611 -1.08 70.67 -89.10
N MET A 612 -2.36 70.56 -89.42
CA MET A 612 -2.93 70.79 -90.74
C MET A 612 -4.01 71.86 -90.65
N GLU A 613 -3.86 72.93 -91.41
CA GLU A 613 -4.82 74.04 -91.45
C GLU A 613 -5.12 74.44 -92.89
N GLU A 614 -6.39 74.79 -93.18
CA GLU A 614 -6.74 75.38 -94.47
C GLU A 614 -6.16 76.80 -94.55
N ALA A 615 -5.38 77.08 -95.59
CA ALA A 615 -4.84 78.42 -95.81
C ALA A 615 -5.99 79.42 -96.05
N PRO A 616 -5.96 80.62 -95.45
CA PRO A 616 -7.02 81.60 -95.61
C PRO A 616 -7.17 82.00 -97.09
N ASN A 617 -8.41 81.99 -97.59
CA ASN A 617 -8.75 82.43 -98.95
C ASN A 617 -8.42 83.93 -99.12
N THR A 618 -7.24 84.27 -99.64
CA THR A 618 -6.94 85.65 -100.06
C THR A 618 -7.57 85.92 -101.41
N SER A 619 -8.80 86.45 -101.39
CA SER A 619 -9.40 87.14 -102.53
C SER A 619 -10.06 88.45 -102.06
N SER A 620 -9.41 89.56 -102.42
CA SER A 620 -9.80 90.98 -102.42
C SER A 620 -9.99 91.70 -101.08
N GLY A 621 -8.88 92.27 -100.60
CA GLY A 621 -8.73 93.69 -100.31
C GLY A 621 -7.36 94.13 -100.82
#